data_AF-A0A963NGD0-F1
#
_entry.id   AF-A0A963NGD0-F1
#
_cell.length_a   1.000
_cell.length_b   1.000
_cell.length_c   1.000
_cell.angle_alpha   90.00
_cell.angle_beta   90.00
_cell.angle_gamma   90.00
#
_symmetry.space_group_name_H-M   'P 1'
#
loop_
_entity.id
_entity.type
_entity.pdbx_description
1 polymer ?
#
loop_
_entity_poly.entity_id
_entity_poly.type
_entity_poly.pdbx_seq_one_letter_code
_entity_poly.pdbx_strand_id
1 'polypeptide(L)'
;SVELKKFIVEHYSTGMPKLFASEVIIHDKATGEAVPARIEVNHPASYKGVEIYQSSFDDGGSAVTLQALPLAVGTAAFEVQGTIGTSTRLAQGTGGDPLSLEFTSLRTINVENFGNNEEASGADVRKVDLRQSIDARMGAANKTKSNKDLRNIGPSIGYKLRDAAGQAREFHNYMLPVDMGDGAPPVFLFGVREKPSDPFRYLRLPVDAQGEINGFLRLHAALSSPTDRAEAVRRYVAQAVDPGRKDLSAQLAESTSRALTLFAGRTDEAGKRHGGLAAISEFMEANVPEAERSRAGEVLIRILNGALYELAQITQERAGLAPLEPGNQTLGFMTQSVMALSDVQFYPAPMLLELKDFKQVQASVFQVARAPGKNIVYLGCALLILGVFAMLYIRERRVWVWLAPRDGHTHATMALSTNRKTMDGDREFAQLTEKLIGAAPSIRQGGST
;
A
#
# COMPACT_ATOMS: atom_id res chain seq x y z
N SER A 1 1.64 30.99 17.00
CA SER A 1 2.25 30.09 16.00
C SER A 1 2.43 28.72 16.64
N VAL A 2 2.56 27.67 15.84
CA VAL A 2 2.87 26.32 16.34
C VAL A 2 4.21 25.92 15.77
N GLU A 3 5.14 25.53 16.63
CA GLU A 3 6.47 25.05 16.26
C GLU A 3 6.53 23.54 16.52
N LEU A 4 6.90 22.74 15.51
CA LEU A 4 7.14 21.31 15.68
C LEU A 4 8.55 21.10 16.25
N LYS A 5 8.65 20.47 17.42
CA LYS A 5 9.94 20.09 18.03
C LYS A 5 10.39 18.71 17.61
N LYS A 6 9.48 17.75 17.70
CA LYS A 6 9.78 16.36 17.40
C LYS A 6 8.55 15.63 16.94
N PHE A 7 8.74 14.76 15.96
CA PHE A 7 7.77 13.77 15.56
C PHE A 7 8.16 12.40 16.12
N ILE A 8 7.16 11.63 16.53
CA ILE A 8 7.32 10.35 17.20
C ILE A 8 6.43 9.33 16.48
N VAL A 9 7.05 8.28 15.95
CA VAL A 9 6.36 7.06 15.52
C VAL A 9 6.87 5.90 16.34
N GLU A 10 5.98 5.27 17.10
CA GLU A 10 6.26 3.96 17.67
C GLU A 10 5.74 2.89 16.72
N HIS A 11 6.51 1.82 16.52
CA HIS A 11 6.10 0.68 15.71
C HIS A 11 5.98 -0.57 16.59
N TYR A 12 5.05 -1.47 16.24
CA TYR A 12 5.07 -2.84 16.74
C TYR A 12 6.27 -3.60 16.15
N SER A 13 6.59 -4.77 16.70
CA SER A 13 7.64 -5.66 16.16
C SER A 13 7.41 -6.07 14.70
N THR A 14 6.15 -6.04 14.24
CA THR A 14 5.75 -6.27 12.84
C THR A 14 6.02 -5.10 11.91
N GLY A 15 6.50 -3.97 12.42
CA GLY A 15 6.70 -2.72 11.68
C GLY A 15 5.43 -1.86 11.55
N MET A 16 4.24 -2.34 11.97
CA MET A 16 3.02 -1.52 11.94
C MET A 16 3.13 -0.32 12.89
N PRO A 17 2.69 0.88 12.49
CA PRO A 17 2.63 2.02 13.39
C PRO A 17 1.67 1.77 14.56
N LYS A 18 2.17 1.95 15.78
CA LYS A 18 1.44 1.85 17.05
C LYS A 18 0.97 3.22 17.52
N LEU A 19 1.82 4.24 17.38
CA LEU A 19 1.56 5.58 17.86
C LEU A 19 2.11 6.57 16.87
N PHE A 20 1.33 7.61 16.58
CA PHE A 20 1.85 8.81 15.95
C PHE A 20 1.58 10.01 16.85
N ALA A 21 2.65 10.71 17.22
CA ALA A 21 2.58 11.88 18.08
C ALA A 21 3.53 12.98 17.60
N SER A 22 3.13 14.22 17.84
CA SER A 22 3.94 15.41 17.60
C SER A 22 4.12 16.16 18.90
N GLU A 23 5.37 16.42 19.28
CA GLU A 23 5.72 17.37 20.32
C GLU A 23 5.83 18.75 19.69
N VAL A 24 4.99 19.67 20.15
CA VAL A 24 4.89 21.03 19.62
C VAL A 24 5.05 22.07 20.72
N ILE A 25 5.47 23.28 20.34
CA ILE A 25 5.39 24.46 21.18
C ILE A 25 4.38 25.43 20.56
N ILE A 26 3.37 25.78 21.35
CA ILE A 26 2.37 26.80 21.00
C ILE A 26 2.90 28.13 21.50
N HIS A 27 3.23 29.01 20.56
CA HIS A 27 3.69 30.38 20.82
C HIS A 27 2.52 31.34 20.72
N ASP A 28 2.15 31.97 21.83
CA ASP A 28 1.18 33.06 21.82
C ASP A 28 1.89 34.36 21.40
N LYS A 29 1.52 34.88 20.22
CA LYS A 29 2.13 36.11 19.69
C LYS A 29 1.73 37.37 20.44
N ALA A 30 0.64 37.34 21.20
CA ALA A 30 0.15 38.48 21.97
C ALA A 30 0.78 38.55 23.36
N THR A 31 1.00 37.40 24.01
CA THR A 31 1.59 37.34 25.37
C THR A 31 3.07 37.00 25.38
N GLY A 32 3.61 36.46 24.28
CA GLY A 32 4.97 35.92 24.22
C GLY A 32 5.14 34.58 24.93
N GLU A 33 4.05 33.99 25.44
CA GLU A 33 4.06 32.72 26.17
C GLU A 33 4.32 31.55 25.22
N ALA A 34 5.17 30.61 25.65
CA ALA A 34 5.49 29.38 24.92
C ALA A 34 5.02 28.16 25.74
N VAL A 35 4.00 27.47 25.24
CA VAL A 35 3.39 26.33 25.93
C VAL A 35 3.73 25.04 25.19
N PRO A 36 4.47 24.10 25.81
CA PRO A 36 4.69 22.79 25.22
C PRO A 36 3.38 21.98 25.22
N ALA A 37 3.09 21.32 24.11
CA ALA A 37 1.94 20.44 23.97
C ALA A 37 2.31 19.20 23.17
N ARG A 38 1.61 18.09 23.44
CA ARG A 38 1.73 16.86 22.69
C ARG A 38 0.41 16.60 21.98
N ILE A 39 0.47 16.36 20.68
CA ILE A 39 -0.70 16.08 19.84
C ILE A 39 -0.56 14.64 19.34
N GLU A 40 -1.57 13.82 19.59
CA GLU A 40 -1.63 12.44 19.11
C GLU A 40 -2.86 12.22 18.24
N VAL A 41 -2.87 11.13 17.48
CA VAL A 41 -4.06 10.72 16.72
C VAL A 41 -5.22 10.54 17.70
N ASN A 42 -6.34 11.23 17.43
CA ASN A 42 -7.53 11.33 18.29
C ASN A 42 -7.37 12.07 19.63
N HIS A 43 -6.17 12.58 19.96
CA HIS A 43 -5.92 13.39 21.14
C HIS A 43 -5.39 14.78 20.74
N PRO A 44 -6.28 15.73 20.39
CA PRO A 44 -5.88 17.08 20.00
C PRO A 44 -5.34 17.90 21.17
N ALA A 45 -4.47 18.86 20.87
CA ALA A 45 -4.09 19.89 21.85
C ALA A 45 -5.09 21.06 21.80
N SER A 46 -5.49 21.56 22.98
CA SER A 46 -6.42 22.66 23.11
C SER A 46 -5.70 23.89 23.69
N TYR A 47 -5.82 25.04 23.02
CA TYR A 47 -5.29 26.31 23.50
C TYR A 47 -6.28 27.45 23.22
N LYS A 48 -6.75 28.14 24.26
CA LYS A 48 -7.68 29.29 24.17
C LYS A 48 -8.88 29.07 23.24
N GLY A 49 -9.50 27.89 23.29
CA GLY A 49 -10.69 27.54 22.49
C GLY A 49 -10.39 27.15 21.03
N VAL A 50 -9.11 26.96 20.71
CA VAL A 50 -8.62 26.40 19.46
C VAL A 50 -8.15 24.97 19.72
N GLU A 51 -8.65 24.02 18.94
CA GLU A 51 -8.25 22.62 18.96
C GLU A 51 -7.33 22.37 17.76
N ILE A 52 -6.19 21.73 18.02
CA ILE A 52 -5.17 21.41 17.03
C ILE A 52 -5.12 19.89 16.90
N TYR A 53 -5.57 19.40 15.75
CA TYR A 53 -5.62 17.99 15.41
C TYR A 53 -4.42 17.61 14.55
N GLN A 54 -3.88 16.43 14.77
CA GLN A 54 -2.95 15.81 13.83
C GLN A 54 -3.73 15.21 12.66
N SER A 55 -3.64 15.79 11.46
CA SER A 55 -4.41 15.33 10.30
C SER A 55 -3.66 14.31 9.45
N SER A 56 -2.37 14.55 9.20
CA SER A 56 -1.52 13.64 8.42
C SER A 56 -0.06 13.84 8.75
N PHE A 57 0.76 12.95 8.20
CA PHE A 57 2.22 13.04 8.22
C PHE A 57 2.68 13.10 6.78
N ASP A 58 3.67 13.93 6.54
CA ASP A 58 4.21 14.11 5.21
C ASP A 58 5.73 14.16 5.26
N ASP A 59 6.33 14.01 4.09
CA ASP A 59 7.73 14.28 3.90
C ASP A 59 7.95 15.80 3.86
N GLY A 60 8.75 16.32 4.78
CA GLY A 60 9.01 17.76 4.93
C GLY A 60 10.06 18.30 3.96
N GLY A 61 10.37 17.58 2.88
CA GLY A 61 11.45 17.90 1.96
C GLY A 61 12.74 17.17 2.32
N SER A 62 12.67 15.84 2.44
CA SER A 62 13.82 14.96 2.57
C SER A 62 14.74 15.14 1.36
N ALA A 63 16.04 15.25 1.61
CA ALA A 63 17.03 15.21 0.55
C ALA A 63 17.28 13.74 0.18
N VAL A 64 17.31 13.42 -1.12
CA VAL A 64 17.54 12.08 -1.64
C VAL A 64 18.59 12.11 -2.73
N THR A 65 19.43 11.07 -2.74
CA THR A 65 20.37 10.78 -3.81
C THR A 65 19.93 9.50 -4.49
N LEU A 66 19.55 9.58 -5.76
CA LEU A 66 19.15 8.44 -6.58
C LEU A 66 20.29 8.04 -7.51
N GLN A 67 20.54 6.74 -7.61
CA GLN A 67 21.37 6.13 -8.64
C GLN A 67 20.47 5.76 -9.82
N ALA A 68 20.72 6.37 -10.98
CA ALA A 68 20.13 5.96 -12.23
C ALA A 68 20.91 4.78 -12.81
N LEU A 69 20.26 3.63 -12.92
CA LEU A 69 20.79 2.39 -13.48
C LEU A 69 20.30 2.24 -14.92
N PRO A 70 21.20 2.02 -15.89
CA PRO A 70 20.84 2.02 -17.31
C PRO A 70 20.01 0.79 -17.69
N LEU A 71 18.89 1.01 -18.38
CA LEU A 71 18.16 -0.03 -19.12
C LEU A 71 18.33 0.15 -20.63
N ALA A 72 18.42 1.39 -21.11
CA ALA A 72 18.66 1.66 -22.52
C ALA A 72 20.12 1.38 -22.92
N VAL A 73 20.30 0.82 -24.11
CA VAL A 73 21.62 0.53 -24.68
C VAL A 73 22.41 1.83 -24.87
N GLY A 74 23.70 1.81 -24.51
CA GLY A 74 24.59 2.96 -24.68
C GLY A 74 24.42 4.05 -23.64
N THR A 75 23.67 3.80 -22.56
CA THR A 75 23.55 4.71 -21.41
C THR A 75 24.43 4.24 -20.25
N ALA A 76 24.96 5.20 -19.50
CA ALA A 76 25.79 4.94 -18.32
C ALA A 76 25.01 5.26 -17.05
N ALA A 77 25.39 4.63 -15.94
CA ALA A 77 24.83 4.97 -14.64
C ALA A 77 25.29 6.38 -14.21
N PHE A 78 24.42 7.12 -13.56
CA PHE A 78 24.72 8.45 -13.01
C PHE A 78 23.91 8.72 -11.76
N GLU A 79 24.33 9.71 -10.98
CA GLU A 79 23.62 10.11 -9.76
C GLU A 79 22.75 11.34 -10.00
N VAL A 80 21.62 11.37 -9.31
CA VAL A 80 20.70 12.50 -9.31
C VAL A 80 20.33 12.82 -7.89
N GLN A 81 20.58 14.06 -7.49
CA GLN A 81 20.20 14.57 -6.18
C GLN A 81 18.94 15.43 -6.30
N GLY A 82 18.11 15.38 -5.28
CA GLY A 82 16.92 16.21 -5.20
C GLY A 82 16.28 16.20 -3.83
N THR A 83 15.20 16.95 -3.73
CA THR A 83 14.40 17.06 -2.51
C THR A 83 12.98 16.59 -2.81
N ILE A 84 12.37 15.82 -1.92
CA ILE A 84 10.96 15.43 -2.07
C ILE A 84 10.09 16.69 -2.23
N GLY A 85 9.18 16.65 -3.20
CA GLY A 85 8.34 17.78 -3.62
C GLY A 85 8.97 18.69 -4.69
N THR A 86 10.21 18.44 -5.10
CA THR A 86 10.89 19.22 -6.16
C THR A 86 10.99 18.45 -7.48
N SER A 87 11.38 19.14 -8.55
CA SER A 87 11.63 18.53 -9.85
C SER A 87 13.00 18.92 -10.39
N THR A 88 13.64 18.01 -11.10
CA THR A 88 14.91 18.22 -11.79
C THR A 88 14.84 17.69 -13.22
N ARG A 89 15.66 18.25 -14.11
CA ARG A 89 15.71 17.84 -15.51
C ARG A 89 16.82 16.81 -15.71
N LEU A 90 16.45 15.64 -16.23
CA LEU A 90 17.37 14.59 -16.63
C LEU A 90 17.76 14.79 -18.10
N ALA A 91 18.99 15.26 -18.30
CA ALA A 91 19.59 15.39 -19.64
C ALA A 91 20.55 14.23 -19.99
N GLN A 92 20.95 13.44 -18.99
CA GLN A 92 21.85 12.30 -19.16
C GLN A 92 21.07 10.98 -19.14
N GLY A 93 21.56 9.99 -19.89
CA GLY A 93 21.05 8.61 -19.85
C GLY A 93 19.63 8.39 -20.39
N THR A 94 18.97 9.41 -20.95
CA THR A 94 17.61 9.27 -21.52
C THR A 94 17.59 8.56 -22.88
N GLY A 95 18.73 8.50 -23.58
CA GLY A 95 18.84 7.90 -24.91
C GLY A 95 18.00 8.62 -25.99
N GLY A 96 17.52 9.83 -25.69
CA GLY A 96 16.52 10.57 -26.46
C GLY A 96 16.18 11.90 -25.80
N ASP A 97 14.91 12.29 -25.83
CA ASP A 97 14.45 13.55 -25.28
C ASP A 97 14.68 13.66 -23.76
N PRO A 98 14.93 14.88 -23.25
CA PRO A 98 15.13 15.10 -21.83
C PRO A 98 13.85 14.83 -21.04
N LEU A 99 13.99 14.17 -19.89
CA LEU A 99 12.88 13.86 -18.99
C LEU A 99 12.90 14.82 -17.79
N SER A 100 11.74 15.14 -17.23
CA SER A 100 11.64 15.81 -15.93
C SER A 100 11.34 14.77 -14.86
N LEU A 101 12.22 14.69 -13.86
CA LEU A 101 12.07 13.85 -12.69
C LEU A 101 11.49 14.68 -11.54
N GLU A 102 10.31 14.28 -11.06
CA GLU A 102 9.64 14.86 -9.89
C GLU A 102 9.75 13.88 -8.72
N PHE A 103 10.40 14.29 -7.64
CA PHE A 103 10.54 13.48 -6.44
C PHE A 103 9.26 13.60 -5.61
N THR A 104 8.51 12.51 -5.40
CA THR A 104 7.17 12.62 -4.80
C THR A 104 7.08 12.13 -3.38
N SER A 105 7.79 11.06 -3.03
CA SER A 105 7.69 10.51 -1.67
C SER A 105 8.89 9.66 -1.31
N LEU A 106 9.34 9.76 -0.06
CA LEU A 106 10.25 8.82 0.57
C LEU A 106 9.52 8.11 1.72
N ARG A 107 9.56 6.78 1.74
CA ARG A 107 9.11 5.98 2.89
C ARG A 107 10.28 5.15 3.36
N THR A 108 10.67 5.28 4.63
CA THR A 108 11.78 4.50 5.19
C THR A 108 11.37 3.11 5.66
N ILE A 109 10.06 2.92 5.90
CA ILE A 109 9.45 1.68 6.37
C ILE A 109 8.20 1.46 5.52
N ASN A 110 8.07 0.27 4.94
CA ASN A 110 6.88 -0.15 4.20
C ASN A 110 6.43 -1.51 4.72
N VAL A 111 5.24 -1.55 5.32
CA VAL A 111 4.66 -2.79 5.85
C VAL A 111 3.59 -3.28 4.89
N GLU A 112 3.90 -4.35 4.18
CA GLU A 112 3.00 -4.98 3.21
C GLU A 112 2.46 -6.30 3.74
N ASN A 113 1.29 -6.71 3.24
CA ASN A 113 0.66 -7.97 3.62
C ASN A 113 0.97 -9.07 2.59
N PHE A 114 1.74 -10.07 3.01
CA PHE A 114 2.10 -11.27 2.26
C PHE A 114 1.25 -12.49 2.63
N GLY A 115 0.15 -12.29 3.35
CA GLY A 115 -0.78 -13.36 3.67
C GLY A 115 -1.28 -14.07 2.43
N ASN A 116 -1.20 -15.41 2.39
CA ASN A 116 -1.72 -16.21 1.28
C ASN A 116 -3.18 -15.84 0.98
N ASN A 117 -3.41 -15.18 -0.15
CA ASN A 117 -4.68 -15.26 -0.85
C ASN A 117 -4.66 -16.59 -1.62
N GLU A 118 -5.17 -17.66 -1.00
CA GLU A 118 -5.34 -19.00 -1.58
C GLU A 118 -6.33 -19.06 -2.77
N GLU A 119 -6.52 -17.98 -3.52
CA GLU A 119 -7.32 -17.95 -4.76
C GLU A 119 -6.51 -17.48 -5.98
N ALA A 120 -5.23 -17.85 -6.06
CA ALA A 120 -4.44 -17.65 -7.26
C ALA A 120 -3.46 -18.81 -7.53
N SER A 121 -3.96 -20.04 -7.53
CA SER A 121 -3.25 -21.17 -8.15
C SER A 121 -4.21 -21.95 -9.03
N GLY A 122 -4.34 -21.52 -10.29
CA GLY A 122 -5.16 -22.21 -11.28
C GLY A 122 -5.40 -21.41 -12.55
N ALA A 123 -4.40 -21.34 -13.43
CA ALA A 123 -4.52 -21.13 -14.87
C ALA A 123 -5.49 -20.05 -15.41
N ASP A 124 -5.04 -18.79 -15.52
CA ASP A 124 -5.35 -17.93 -16.68
C ASP A 124 -4.42 -16.70 -16.68
N VAL A 125 -3.65 -16.48 -17.76
CA VAL A 125 -2.64 -15.42 -17.85
C VAL A 125 -3.23 -14.09 -18.38
N ARG A 126 -4.54 -13.98 -18.67
CA ARG A 126 -5.12 -12.72 -19.21
C ARG A 126 -6.53 -12.36 -18.74
N LYS A 127 -7.03 -12.88 -17.61
CA LYS A 127 -8.34 -12.44 -17.11
C LYS A 127 -8.25 -11.34 -16.06
N VAL A 128 -8.64 -10.16 -16.53
CA VAL A 128 -9.21 -9.06 -15.74
C VAL A 128 -10.44 -9.61 -15.01
N ASP A 129 -10.43 -9.62 -13.68
CA ASP A 129 -11.67 -9.75 -12.91
C ASP A 129 -11.94 -8.49 -12.06
N LEU A 130 -12.88 -7.73 -12.60
CA LEU A 130 -13.37 -6.42 -12.19
C LEU A 130 -14.45 -6.57 -11.09
N ARG A 131 -14.21 -7.40 -10.07
CA ARG A 131 -15.20 -7.68 -9.00
C ARG A 131 -14.69 -7.67 -7.57
N GLN A 132 -13.44 -7.27 -7.29
CA GLN A 132 -12.99 -6.95 -5.92
C GLN A 132 -13.00 -5.45 -5.59
N SER A 133 -13.29 -4.58 -6.55
CA SER A 133 -13.35 -3.12 -6.34
C SER A 133 -14.72 -2.59 -5.89
N ILE A 134 -15.74 -3.44 -5.73
CA ILE A 134 -17.10 -3.02 -5.30
C ILE A 134 -17.47 -3.47 -3.88
N ASP A 135 -16.93 -4.58 -3.37
CA ASP A 135 -17.25 -5.06 -2.02
C ASP A 135 -16.44 -4.41 -0.88
N ALA A 136 -15.35 -3.70 -1.18
CA ALA A 136 -14.58 -3.00 -0.15
C ALA A 136 -15.22 -1.67 0.31
N ARG A 137 -16.32 -1.22 -0.31
CA ARG A 137 -17.02 0.04 0.04
C ARG A 137 -18.45 -0.14 0.57
N MET A 138 -18.92 -1.37 0.76
CA MET A 138 -20.25 -1.63 1.31
C MET A 138 -20.11 -2.49 2.57
N GLY A 139 -20.27 -1.85 3.73
CA GLY A 139 -20.16 -2.52 5.01
C GLY A 139 -21.17 -3.65 5.16
N ALA A 140 -20.67 -4.86 5.45
CA ALA A 140 -21.38 -5.85 6.22
C ALA A 140 -20.35 -6.71 6.97
N ALA A 141 -20.57 -6.85 8.27
CA ALA A 141 -19.73 -7.58 9.18
C ALA A 141 -19.65 -9.06 8.81
N ASN A 142 -18.46 -9.53 8.42
CA ASN A 142 -17.95 -10.85 8.80
C ASN A 142 -16.43 -10.86 8.59
N LYS A 143 -15.68 -10.88 9.69
CA LYS A 143 -14.24 -11.11 9.70
C LYS A 143 -13.97 -12.56 9.27
N THR A 144 -13.77 -12.81 7.98
CA THR A 144 -12.84 -13.88 7.60
C THR A 144 -11.46 -13.42 8.05
N LYS A 145 -10.84 -14.17 8.95
CA LYS A 145 -9.44 -13.96 9.34
C LYS A 145 -8.59 -14.24 8.10
N SER A 146 -8.39 -13.25 7.24
CA SER A 146 -7.25 -13.29 6.32
C SER A 146 -5.99 -13.36 7.19
N ASN A 147 -5.15 -14.36 6.93
CA ASN A 147 -3.93 -14.56 7.68
C ASN A 147 -2.99 -13.40 7.32
N LYS A 148 -2.97 -12.33 8.13
CA LYS A 148 -2.17 -11.14 7.84
C LYS A 148 -0.69 -11.46 8.10
N ASP A 149 0.07 -11.73 7.07
CA ASP A 149 1.54 -11.84 7.15
C ASP A 149 2.15 -10.48 6.82
N LEU A 150 2.13 -9.58 7.81
CA LEU A 150 2.63 -8.22 7.65
C LEU A 150 4.15 -8.20 7.80
N ARG A 151 4.84 -7.77 6.75
CA ARG A 151 6.31 -7.72 6.71
C ARG A 151 6.77 -6.34 6.28
N ASN A 152 7.78 -5.83 6.98
CA ASN A 152 8.49 -4.65 6.53
C ASN A 152 9.41 -5.02 5.36
N ILE A 153 9.21 -4.42 4.20
CA ILE A 153 10.01 -4.64 2.99
C ILE A 153 10.98 -3.50 2.70
N GLY A 154 11.28 -2.69 3.72
CA GLY A 154 12.32 -1.68 3.68
C GLY A 154 11.89 -0.36 3.03
N PRO A 155 12.85 0.52 2.72
CA PRO A 155 12.58 1.82 2.14
C PRO A 155 11.99 1.72 0.73
N SER A 156 11.16 2.71 0.38
CA SER A 156 10.69 2.93 -0.98
C SER A 156 10.79 4.39 -1.39
N ILE A 157 10.97 4.59 -2.69
CA ILE A 157 10.98 5.92 -3.32
C ILE A 157 9.85 5.99 -4.35
N GLY A 158 9.07 7.06 -4.26
CA GLY A 158 8.09 7.46 -5.26
C GLY A 158 8.64 8.63 -6.08
N TYR A 159 8.44 8.57 -7.39
CA TYR A 159 8.75 9.68 -8.29
C TYR A 159 7.85 9.67 -9.52
N LYS A 160 7.82 10.78 -10.26
CA LYS A 160 7.21 10.85 -11.58
C LYS A 160 8.25 11.20 -12.62
N LEU A 161 8.18 10.54 -13.77
CA LEU A 161 8.92 10.95 -14.96
C LEU A 161 7.94 11.58 -15.94
N ARG A 162 8.25 12.79 -16.37
CA ARG A 162 7.49 13.52 -17.38
C ARG A 162 8.29 13.68 -18.65
N ASP A 163 7.69 13.33 -19.78
CA ASP A 163 8.30 13.51 -21.10
C ASP A 163 8.13 14.94 -21.64
N ALA A 164 8.70 15.20 -22.83
CA ALA A 164 8.58 16.49 -23.51
C ALA A 164 7.13 16.83 -23.94
N ALA A 165 6.27 15.82 -24.10
CA ALA A 165 4.85 16.01 -24.39
C ALA A 165 4.02 16.34 -23.14
N GLY A 166 4.64 16.31 -21.95
CA GLY A 166 3.99 16.59 -20.68
C GLY A 166 3.26 15.40 -20.07
N GLN A 167 3.34 14.20 -20.67
CA GLN A 167 2.79 12.98 -20.08
C GLN A 167 3.66 12.55 -18.91
N ALA A 168 3.04 12.37 -17.74
CA ALA A 168 3.72 11.92 -16.53
C ALA A 168 3.35 10.48 -16.21
N ARG A 169 4.36 9.66 -15.95
CA ARG A 169 4.24 8.30 -15.44
C ARG A 169 4.72 8.27 -14.00
N GLU A 170 4.04 7.51 -13.16
CA GLU A 170 4.38 7.41 -11.75
C GLU A 170 5.09 6.10 -11.45
N PHE A 171 6.12 6.19 -10.62
CA PHE A 171 6.97 5.08 -10.25
C PHE A 171 7.02 4.93 -8.74
N HIS A 172 7.11 3.69 -8.29
CA HIS A 172 7.22 3.33 -6.89
C HIS A 172 8.15 2.13 -6.76
N ASN A 173 9.36 2.38 -6.25
CA ASN A 173 10.42 1.39 -6.22
C ASN A 173 10.74 1.02 -4.78
N TYR A 174 10.98 -0.27 -4.52
CA TYR A 174 11.44 -0.78 -3.23
C TYR A 174 12.95 -1.03 -3.27
N MET A 175 13.63 -0.65 -2.19
CA MET A 175 15.09 -0.58 -2.14
C MET A 175 15.76 -1.82 -1.56
N LEU A 176 14.97 -2.77 -1.06
CA LEU A 176 15.45 -4.06 -0.60
C LEU A 176 14.80 -5.17 -1.42
N PRO A 177 15.52 -6.27 -1.65
CA PRO A 177 14.93 -7.44 -2.30
C PRO A 177 13.85 -8.05 -1.40
N VAL A 178 12.73 -8.39 -2.02
CA VAL A 178 11.54 -8.92 -1.35
C VAL A 178 11.43 -10.41 -1.64
N ASP A 179 11.35 -11.20 -0.57
CA ASP A 179 10.96 -12.60 -0.65
C ASP A 179 9.43 -12.69 -0.83
N MET A 180 9.02 -13.27 -1.95
CA MET A 180 7.60 -13.39 -2.33
C MET A 180 6.92 -14.60 -1.67
N GLY A 181 7.65 -15.45 -0.95
CA GLY A 181 7.10 -16.61 -0.24
C GLY A 181 6.73 -17.79 -1.16
N ASP A 182 7.10 -17.74 -2.44
CA ASP A 182 6.87 -18.76 -3.46
C ASP A 182 8.06 -19.73 -3.61
N GLY A 183 9.10 -19.58 -2.78
CA GLY A 183 10.33 -20.37 -2.84
C GLY A 183 11.28 -19.94 -3.97
N ALA A 184 10.96 -18.88 -4.72
CA ALA A 184 11.86 -18.27 -5.68
C ALA A 184 12.91 -17.37 -4.98
N PRO A 185 14.01 -17.02 -5.65
CA PRO A 185 14.95 -16.04 -5.11
C PRO A 185 14.27 -14.69 -4.84
N PRO A 186 14.72 -13.94 -3.82
CA PRO A 186 14.24 -12.58 -3.57
C PRO A 186 14.38 -11.68 -4.81
N VAL A 187 13.46 -10.73 -4.96
CA VAL A 187 13.40 -9.83 -6.12
C VAL A 187 13.32 -8.37 -5.71
N PHE A 188 14.01 -7.50 -6.45
CA PHE A 188 13.76 -6.07 -6.39
C PHE A 188 12.48 -5.72 -7.16
N LEU A 189 11.68 -4.81 -6.59
CA LEU A 189 10.37 -4.43 -7.11
C LEU A 189 10.38 -2.99 -7.62
N PHE A 190 10.23 -2.83 -8.93
CA PHE A 190 10.17 -1.53 -9.61
C PHE A 190 8.77 -1.31 -10.19
N GLY A 191 7.96 -0.52 -9.49
CA GLY A 191 6.57 -0.26 -9.83
C GLY A 191 6.42 0.87 -10.84
N VAL A 192 5.51 0.71 -11.80
CA VAL A 192 5.09 1.76 -12.72
C VAL A 192 3.58 1.78 -12.90
N ARG A 193 3.00 2.98 -13.05
CA ARG A 193 1.62 3.19 -13.52
C ARG A 193 1.55 4.38 -14.46
N GLU A 194 0.72 4.26 -15.48
CA GLU A 194 0.49 5.33 -16.47
C GLU A 194 -0.49 6.38 -15.95
N LYS A 195 -1.54 5.95 -15.22
CA LYS A 195 -2.55 6.84 -14.65
C LYS A 195 -2.63 6.67 -13.14
N PRO A 196 -2.96 7.74 -12.37
CA PRO A 196 -3.10 7.65 -10.92
C PRO A 196 -4.18 6.66 -10.44
N SER A 197 -5.19 6.38 -11.28
CA SER A 197 -6.24 5.40 -11.01
C SER A 197 -5.80 3.96 -11.23
N ASP A 198 -4.72 3.75 -11.98
CA ASP A 198 -4.28 2.41 -12.37
C ASP A 198 -3.47 1.78 -11.24
N PRO A 199 -3.59 0.44 -11.04
CA PRO A 199 -2.72 -0.26 -10.12
C PRO A 199 -1.26 -0.22 -10.61
N PHE A 200 -0.31 -0.19 -9.67
CA PHE A 200 1.10 -0.33 -10.01
C PHE A 200 1.38 -1.72 -10.59
N ARG A 201 2.07 -1.76 -11.73
CA ARG A 201 2.66 -2.98 -12.27
C ARG A 201 4.13 -3.01 -11.87
N TYR A 202 4.54 -4.08 -11.20
CA TYR A 202 5.91 -4.23 -10.70
C TYR A 202 6.76 -5.09 -11.62
N LEU A 203 7.87 -4.53 -12.08
CA LEU A 203 8.97 -5.29 -12.65
C LEU A 203 9.75 -5.97 -11.50
N ARG A 204 9.94 -7.29 -11.61
CA ARG A 204 10.56 -8.13 -10.58
C ARG A 204 11.95 -8.55 -11.03
N LEU A 205 12.98 -7.93 -10.48
CA LEU A 205 14.35 -8.17 -10.88
C LEU A 205 15.05 -9.10 -9.89
N PRO A 206 15.62 -10.23 -10.32
CA PRO A 206 16.25 -11.17 -9.41
C PRO A 206 17.53 -10.61 -8.80
N VAL A 207 17.79 -11.00 -7.56
CA VAL A 207 19.11 -10.81 -6.94
C VAL A 207 20.12 -11.81 -7.49
N ASP A 208 21.35 -11.36 -7.70
CA ASP A 208 22.48 -12.25 -7.99
C ASP A 208 23.03 -12.91 -6.71
N ALA A 209 24.13 -13.66 -6.85
CA ALA A 209 24.77 -14.35 -5.73
C ALA A 209 25.31 -13.41 -4.64
N GLN A 210 25.49 -12.12 -4.95
CA GLN A 210 25.91 -11.09 -4.02
C GLN A 210 24.73 -10.37 -3.36
N GLY A 211 23.49 -10.70 -3.75
CA GLY A 211 22.29 -10.01 -3.28
C GLY A 211 22.01 -8.70 -4.03
N GLU A 212 22.68 -8.47 -5.15
CA GLU A 212 22.58 -7.23 -5.92
C GLU A 212 21.77 -7.41 -7.21
N ILE A 213 21.33 -6.30 -7.80
CA ILE A 213 20.64 -6.28 -9.10
C ILE A 213 21.61 -6.36 -10.30
N ASN A 214 22.91 -6.18 -10.03
CA ASN A 214 23.93 -5.97 -11.05
C ASN A 214 24.07 -7.15 -12.00
N GLY A 215 23.93 -8.40 -11.52
CA GLY A 215 23.90 -9.58 -12.38
C GLY A 215 22.83 -9.52 -13.48
N PHE A 216 21.61 -9.10 -13.13
CA PHE A 216 20.54 -8.93 -14.12
C PHE A 216 20.85 -7.81 -15.11
N LEU A 217 21.33 -6.66 -14.63
CA LEU A 217 21.64 -5.51 -15.50
C LEU A 217 22.74 -5.84 -16.52
N ARG A 218 23.78 -6.56 -16.11
CA ARG A 218 24.83 -7.05 -17.03
C ARG A 218 24.24 -7.99 -18.08
N LEU A 219 23.40 -8.94 -17.66
CA LEU A 219 22.74 -9.88 -18.57
C LEU A 219 21.83 -9.16 -19.57
N HIS A 220 21.05 -8.18 -19.13
CA HIS A 220 20.19 -7.37 -19.99
C HIS A 220 21.00 -6.56 -21.02
N ALA A 221 22.10 -5.94 -20.59
CA ALA A 221 23.01 -5.21 -21.48
C ALA A 221 23.65 -6.15 -22.52
N ALA A 222 24.13 -7.32 -22.09
CA ALA A 222 24.72 -8.32 -22.98
C ALA A 222 23.67 -8.90 -23.97
N LEU A 223 22.42 -9.09 -23.54
CA LEU A 223 21.35 -9.54 -24.43
C LEU A 223 21.08 -8.52 -25.55
N SER A 224 21.19 -7.23 -25.24
CA SER A 224 21.03 -6.17 -26.23
C SER A 224 22.19 -6.10 -27.24
N SER A 225 23.37 -6.64 -26.89
CA SER A 225 24.57 -6.64 -27.71
C SER A 225 24.59 -7.78 -28.75
N PRO A 226 24.58 -7.50 -30.07
CA PRO A 226 24.63 -8.54 -31.09
C PRO A 226 25.90 -9.40 -31.04
N THR A 227 27.03 -8.80 -30.65
CA THR A 227 28.31 -9.52 -30.52
C THR A 227 28.29 -10.52 -29.38
N ASP A 228 27.66 -10.16 -28.27
CA ASP A 228 27.59 -11.01 -27.08
C ASP A 228 26.58 -12.13 -27.28
N ARG A 229 25.44 -11.85 -27.93
CA ARG A 229 24.52 -12.91 -28.39
C ARG A 229 25.23 -13.91 -29.30
N ALA A 230 26.03 -13.44 -30.26
CA ALA A 230 26.76 -14.33 -31.15
C ALA A 230 27.82 -15.17 -30.42
N GLU A 231 28.49 -14.61 -29.41
CA GLU A 231 29.43 -15.35 -28.57
C GLU A 231 28.71 -16.43 -27.73
N ALA A 232 27.60 -16.09 -27.09
CA ALA A 232 26.79 -17.04 -26.32
C ALA A 232 26.28 -18.21 -27.16
N VAL A 233 25.81 -17.94 -28.40
CA VAL A 233 25.41 -18.98 -29.36
C VAL A 233 26.59 -19.92 -29.66
N ARG A 234 27.78 -19.38 -29.92
CA ARG A 234 28.98 -20.21 -30.20
C ARG A 234 29.33 -21.11 -29.03
N ARG A 235 29.32 -20.59 -27.79
CA ARG A 235 29.61 -21.37 -26.59
C ARG A 235 28.57 -22.45 -26.35
N TYR A 236 27.29 -22.11 -26.48
CA TYR A 236 26.18 -23.05 -26.33
C TYR A 236 26.27 -24.21 -27.33
N VAL A 237 26.50 -23.92 -28.61
CA VAL A 237 26.61 -24.96 -29.65
C VAL A 237 27.83 -25.86 -29.43
N ALA A 238 28.95 -25.30 -28.99
CA ALA A 238 30.16 -26.07 -28.69
C ALA A 238 29.96 -27.05 -27.51
N GLN A 239 29.10 -26.71 -26.54
CA GLN A 239 28.75 -27.62 -25.44
C GLN A 239 27.64 -28.62 -25.84
N ALA A 240 26.67 -28.19 -26.66
CA ALA A 240 25.49 -28.99 -26.98
C ALA A 240 25.71 -30.02 -28.10
N VAL A 241 26.69 -29.80 -28.99
CA VAL A 241 26.93 -30.64 -30.17
C VAL A 241 28.38 -31.11 -30.22
N ASP A 242 28.57 -32.40 -30.48
CA ASP A 242 29.89 -33.00 -30.74
C ASP A 242 30.61 -32.28 -31.90
N PRO A 243 31.89 -31.88 -31.74
CA PRO A 243 32.70 -31.24 -32.78
C PRO A 243 32.72 -31.93 -34.14
N GLY A 244 32.44 -33.24 -34.19
CA GLY A 244 32.35 -34.02 -35.43
C GLY A 244 31.10 -33.74 -36.29
N ARG A 245 30.04 -33.13 -35.76
CA ARG A 245 28.74 -32.94 -36.45
C ARG A 245 28.50 -31.50 -36.91
N LYS A 246 29.33 -31.04 -37.86
CA LYS A 246 29.34 -29.64 -38.34
C LYS A 246 27.99 -29.14 -38.88
N ASP A 247 27.25 -29.97 -39.60
CA ASP A 247 25.94 -29.57 -40.15
C ASP A 247 24.90 -29.31 -39.04
N LEU A 248 24.91 -30.15 -38.00
CA LEU A 248 24.02 -29.98 -36.84
C LEU A 248 24.41 -28.75 -36.01
N SER A 249 25.71 -28.51 -35.84
CA SER A 249 26.21 -27.30 -35.19
C SER A 249 25.75 -26.03 -35.91
N ALA A 250 25.81 -26.00 -37.25
CA ALA A 250 25.35 -24.85 -38.02
C ALA A 250 23.84 -24.60 -37.88
N GLN A 251 23.02 -25.65 -37.97
CA GLN A 251 21.56 -25.53 -37.81
C GLN A 251 21.15 -25.09 -36.40
N LEU A 252 21.82 -25.63 -35.36
CA LEU A 252 21.57 -25.23 -33.99
C LEU A 252 21.99 -23.78 -33.75
N ALA A 253 23.14 -23.36 -34.29
CA ALA A 253 23.62 -21.98 -34.18
C ALA A 253 22.61 -20.99 -34.79
N GLU A 254 22.11 -21.26 -35.99
CA GLU A 254 21.11 -20.39 -36.63
C GLU A 254 19.82 -20.32 -35.81
N SER A 255 19.30 -21.48 -35.37
CA SER A 255 18.07 -21.57 -34.58
C SER A 255 18.19 -20.82 -33.25
N THR A 256 19.32 -20.98 -32.55
CA THR A 256 19.61 -20.31 -31.28
C THR A 256 19.79 -18.80 -31.46
N SER A 257 20.49 -18.39 -32.51
CA SER A 257 20.70 -16.98 -32.85
C SER A 257 19.37 -16.27 -33.14
N ARG A 258 18.48 -16.93 -33.89
CA ARG A 258 17.13 -16.43 -34.17
C ARG A 258 16.31 -16.31 -32.90
N ALA A 259 16.33 -17.33 -32.04
CA ALA A 259 15.62 -17.33 -30.76
C ALA A 259 16.07 -16.18 -29.85
N LEU A 260 17.39 -16.02 -29.65
CA LEU A 260 17.94 -14.93 -28.85
C LEU A 260 17.65 -13.54 -29.44
N THR A 261 17.67 -13.41 -30.77
CA THR A 261 17.38 -12.13 -31.43
C THR A 261 15.90 -11.76 -31.29
N LEU A 262 14.98 -12.71 -31.43
CA LEU A 262 13.55 -12.50 -31.17
C LEU A 262 13.30 -12.14 -29.71
N PHE A 263 13.97 -12.83 -28.78
CA PHE A 263 13.82 -12.59 -27.35
C PHE A 263 14.41 -11.26 -26.89
N ALA A 264 15.59 -10.87 -27.40
CA ALA A 264 16.20 -9.55 -27.14
C ALA A 264 15.30 -8.39 -27.57
N GLY A 265 14.46 -8.67 -28.57
CA GLY A 265 13.43 -7.77 -29.06
C GLY A 265 13.93 -6.75 -30.06
N ARG A 266 12.97 -6.16 -30.78
CA ARG A 266 13.18 -5.07 -31.74
C ARG A 266 12.27 -3.91 -31.38
N THR A 267 12.72 -2.70 -31.67
CA THR A 267 11.84 -1.52 -31.60
C THR A 267 11.17 -1.39 -32.96
N ASP A 268 9.85 -1.31 -32.99
CA ASP A 268 9.10 -1.06 -34.23
C ASP A 268 9.17 0.41 -34.66
N GLU A 269 8.59 0.72 -35.83
CA GLU A 269 8.51 2.09 -36.36
C GLU A 269 7.71 3.05 -35.45
N ALA A 270 6.85 2.50 -34.58
CA ALA A 270 6.09 3.26 -33.59
C ALA A 270 6.85 3.47 -32.27
N GLY A 271 8.12 3.06 -32.18
CA GLY A 271 8.93 3.19 -30.98
C GLY A 271 8.61 2.18 -29.88
N LYS A 272 7.74 1.20 -30.14
CA LYS A 272 7.36 0.15 -29.20
C LYS A 272 8.32 -1.02 -29.29
N ARG A 273 8.81 -1.48 -28.13
CA ARG A 273 9.64 -2.68 -28.04
C ARG A 273 8.78 -3.94 -28.10
N HIS A 274 9.14 -4.83 -29.01
CA HIS A 274 8.56 -6.16 -29.18
C HIS A 274 9.66 -7.17 -28.91
N GLY A 275 9.58 -7.88 -27.79
CA GLY A 275 10.59 -8.84 -27.35
C GLY A 275 10.06 -9.76 -26.27
N GLY A 276 10.97 -10.48 -25.60
CA GLY A 276 10.62 -11.38 -24.51
C GLY A 276 9.86 -12.62 -24.97
N LEU A 277 9.15 -13.25 -24.02
CA LEU A 277 8.37 -14.47 -24.27
C LEU A 277 7.17 -14.21 -25.20
N ALA A 278 6.64 -12.98 -25.22
CA ALA A 278 5.56 -12.59 -26.11
C ALA A 278 5.98 -12.69 -27.59
N ALA A 279 7.16 -12.15 -27.95
CA ALA A 279 7.68 -12.23 -29.31
C ALA A 279 7.96 -13.69 -29.74
N ILE A 280 8.38 -14.55 -28.80
CA ILE A 280 8.53 -15.98 -29.06
C ILE A 280 7.17 -16.63 -29.33
N SER A 281 6.14 -16.33 -28.53
CA SER A 281 4.78 -16.84 -28.75
C SER A 281 4.24 -16.45 -30.13
N GLU A 282 4.36 -15.16 -30.49
CA GLU A 282 3.91 -14.64 -31.79
C GLU A 282 4.63 -15.33 -32.96
N PHE A 283 5.94 -15.54 -32.83
CA PHE A 283 6.72 -16.28 -33.82
C PHE A 283 6.24 -17.73 -33.98
N MET A 284 5.96 -18.40 -32.86
CA MET A 284 5.47 -19.79 -32.86
C MET A 284 4.08 -19.90 -33.48
N GLU A 285 3.17 -18.97 -33.18
CA GLU A 285 1.83 -18.94 -33.76
C GLU A 285 1.83 -18.75 -35.28
N ALA A 286 2.74 -17.91 -35.78
CA ALA A 286 2.85 -17.57 -37.20
C ALA A 286 3.61 -18.63 -38.04
N ASN A 287 4.61 -19.31 -37.46
CA ASN A 287 5.52 -20.17 -38.23
C ASN A 287 5.38 -21.67 -37.94
N VAL A 288 4.67 -22.07 -36.87
CA VAL A 288 4.54 -23.46 -36.46
C VAL A 288 3.07 -23.91 -36.48
N PRO A 289 2.72 -25.03 -37.16
CA PRO A 289 1.38 -25.59 -37.13
C PRO A 289 0.90 -25.91 -35.72
N GLU A 290 -0.38 -25.69 -35.44
CA GLU A 290 -0.97 -25.80 -34.09
C GLU A 290 -0.66 -27.13 -33.39
N ALA A 291 -0.67 -28.25 -34.12
CA ALA A 291 -0.38 -29.58 -33.60
C ALA A 291 1.06 -29.74 -33.07
N GLU A 292 2.02 -28.94 -33.56
CA GLU A 292 3.43 -29.05 -33.20
C GLU A 292 3.90 -27.94 -32.24
N ARG A 293 3.07 -26.89 -32.03
CA ARG A 293 3.45 -25.69 -31.25
C ARG A 293 3.95 -26.01 -29.84
N SER A 294 3.28 -26.92 -29.14
CA SER A 294 3.67 -27.28 -27.76
C SER A 294 5.09 -27.86 -27.70
N ARG A 295 5.37 -28.87 -28.54
CA ARG A 295 6.67 -29.53 -28.59
C ARG A 295 7.77 -28.61 -29.10
N ALA A 296 7.50 -27.85 -30.16
CA ALA A 296 8.46 -26.92 -30.73
C ALA A 296 8.74 -25.74 -29.77
N GLY A 297 7.75 -25.30 -29.01
CA GLY A 297 7.89 -24.28 -27.96
C GLY A 297 8.78 -24.75 -26.81
N GLU A 298 8.59 -25.99 -26.33
CA GLU A 298 9.44 -26.58 -25.28
C GLU A 298 10.92 -26.63 -25.72
N VAL A 299 11.18 -27.08 -26.96
CA VAL A 299 12.53 -27.11 -27.53
C VAL A 299 13.13 -25.71 -27.65
N LEU A 300 12.34 -24.74 -28.13
CA LEU A 300 12.79 -23.36 -28.30
C LEU A 300 13.13 -22.70 -26.95
N ILE A 301 12.29 -22.89 -25.93
CA ILE A 301 12.54 -22.39 -24.57
C ILE A 301 13.78 -23.05 -23.99
N ARG A 302 13.98 -24.35 -24.19
CA ARG A 302 15.19 -25.05 -23.72
C ARG A 302 16.46 -24.50 -24.38
N ILE A 303 16.44 -24.27 -25.69
CA ILE A 303 17.56 -23.69 -26.43
C ILE A 303 17.83 -22.25 -25.95
N LEU A 304 16.76 -21.45 -25.81
CA LEU A 304 16.85 -20.08 -25.31
C LEU A 304 17.46 -20.02 -23.91
N ASN A 305 16.99 -20.85 -22.98
CA ASN A 305 17.52 -20.90 -21.61
C ASN A 305 18.99 -21.32 -21.58
N GLY A 306 19.39 -22.31 -22.40
CA GLY A 306 20.78 -22.71 -22.52
C GLY A 306 21.69 -21.61 -23.05
N ALA A 307 21.22 -20.87 -24.07
CA ALA A 307 21.99 -19.76 -24.63
C ALA A 307 22.03 -18.53 -23.70
N LEU A 308 20.95 -18.24 -22.97
CA LEU A 308 20.93 -17.20 -21.94
C LEU A 308 21.83 -17.55 -20.75
N TYR A 309 21.94 -18.82 -20.39
CA TYR A 309 22.90 -19.27 -19.38
C TYR A 309 24.34 -19.02 -19.82
N GLU A 310 24.71 -19.38 -21.05
CA GLU A 310 26.04 -19.06 -21.60
C GLU A 310 26.29 -17.55 -21.69
N LEU A 311 25.27 -16.77 -22.02
CA LEU A 311 25.35 -15.32 -21.99
C LEU A 311 25.62 -14.81 -20.56
N ALA A 312 24.93 -15.34 -19.56
CA ALA A 312 25.17 -15.01 -18.15
C ALA A 312 26.60 -15.38 -17.72
N GLN A 313 27.13 -16.54 -18.15
CA GLN A 313 28.51 -16.92 -17.88
C GLN A 313 29.52 -15.93 -18.48
N ILE A 314 29.32 -15.51 -19.73
CA ILE A 314 30.15 -14.47 -20.37
C ILE A 314 30.13 -13.18 -19.54
N THR A 315 28.96 -12.79 -19.02
CA THR A 315 28.87 -11.57 -18.18
C THR A 315 29.59 -11.71 -16.85
N GLN A 316 29.65 -12.90 -16.25
CA GLN A 316 30.42 -13.14 -15.03
C GLN A 316 31.93 -13.08 -15.29
N GLU A 317 32.40 -13.75 -16.35
CA GLU A 317 33.81 -13.73 -16.75
C GLU A 317 34.31 -12.30 -16.99
N ARG A 318 33.55 -11.51 -17.74
CA ARG A 318 33.91 -10.11 -18.04
C ARG A 318 33.86 -9.20 -16.81
N ALA A 319 33.02 -9.54 -15.82
CA ALA A 319 32.96 -8.84 -14.54
C ALA A 319 34.04 -9.31 -13.55
N GLY A 320 34.86 -10.31 -13.90
CA GLY A 320 35.86 -10.89 -12.99
C GLY A 320 35.23 -11.67 -11.83
N LEU A 321 33.99 -12.14 -11.98
CA LEU A 321 33.25 -12.88 -10.97
C LEU A 321 33.38 -14.38 -11.18
N ALA A 322 33.12 -15.16 -10.12
CA ALA A 322 33.09 -16.61 -10.22
C ALA A 322 31.99 -17.08 -11.21
N PRO A 323 32.26 -18.16 -11.97
CA PRO A 323 31.24 -18.77 -12.82
C PRO A 323 29.99 -19.17 -12.03
N LEU A 324 28.84 -19.15 -12.69
CA LEU A 324 27.59 -19.63 -12.12
C LEU A 324 27.62 -21.15 -12.01
N GLU A 325 27.71 -21.65 -10.79
CA GLU A 325 27.67 -23.09 -10.51
C GLU A 325 26.26 -23.67 -10.77
N PRO A 326 26.15 -24.89 -11.31
CA PRO A 326 24.88 -25.58 -11.40
C PRO A 326 24.27 -25.82 -10.02
N GLY A 327 23.03 -25.36 -9.81
CA GLY A 327 22.33 -25.54 -8.53
C GLY A 327 21.00 -24.80 -8.48
N ASN A 328 20.26 -24.98 -7.38
CA ASN A 328 18.93 -24.38 -7.19
C ASN A 328 18.96 -22.84 -7.23
N GLN A 329 20.02 -22.22 -6.69
CA GLN A 329 20.18 -20.77 -6.71
C GLN A 329 20.30 -20.23 -8.15
N THR A 330 21.19 -20.82 -8.94
CA THR A 330 21.39 -20.46 -10.36
C THR A 330 20.13 -20.74 -11.18
N LEU A 331 19.47 -21.87 -10.95
CA LEU A 331 18.20 -22.20 -11.62
C LEU A 331 17.12 -21.15 -11.31
N GLY A 332 16.97 -20.76 -10.05
CA GLY A 332 16.03 -19.72 -9.63
C GLY A 332 16.37 -18.37 -10.25
N PHE A 333 17.63 -17.94 -10.17
CA PHE A 333 18.11 -16.70 -10.77
C PHE A 333 17.84 -16.65 -12.27
N MET A 334 18.16 -17.73 -13.00
CA MET A 334 17.95 -17.80 -14.45
C MET A 334 16.47 -17.80 -14.81
N THR A 335 15.65 -18.57 -14.09
CA THR A 335 14.20 -18.62 -14.33
C THR A 335 13.56 -17.24 -14.15
N GLN A 336 13.88 -16.57 -13.04
CA GLN A 336 13.39 -15.22 -12.77
C GLN A 336 13.99 -14.19 -13.75
N SER A 337 15.25 -14.35 -14.17
CA SER A 337 15.89 -13.48 -15.17
C SER A 337 15.19 -13.55 -16.53
N VAL A 338 14.78 -14.74 -16.98
CA VAL A 338 14.04 -14.90 -18.25
C VAL A 338 12.70 -14.15 -18.19
N MET A 339 11.97 -14.28 -17.08
CA MET A 339 10.71 -13.53 -16.88
C MET A 339 10.98 -12.02 -16.83
N ALA A 340 11.98 -11.59 -16.06
CA ALA A 340 12.36 -10.19 -15.93
C ALA A 340 12.83 -9.55 -17.25
N LEU A 341 13.59 -10.27 -18.08
CA LEU A 341 14.04 -9.84 -19.41
C LEU A 341 12.86 -9.72 -20.40
N SER A 342 11.80 -10.49 -20.19
CA SER A 342 10.55 -10.33 -20.94
C SER A 342 9.75 -9.13 -20.45
N ASP A 343 9.61 -8.96 -19.14
CA ASP A 343 8.81 -7.90 -18.52
C ASP A 343 9.43 -6.50 -18.68
N VAL A 344 10.76 -6.41 -18.69
CA VAL A 344 11.48 -5.13 -18.87
C VAL A 344 11.20 -4.49 -20.23
N GLN A 345 10.81 -5.28 -21.25
CA GLN A 345 10.40 -4.75 -22.56
C GLN A 345 9.17 -3.83 -22.46
N PHE A 346 8.34 -4.02 -21.43
CA PHE A 346 7.16 -3.20 -21.18
C PHE A 346 7.44 -2.08 -20.16
N TYR A 347 8.64 -1.99 -19.60
CA TYR A 347 9.01 -0.93 -18.67
C TYR A 347 9.29 0.36 -19.46
N PRO A 348 8.53 1.45 -19.24
CA PRO A 348 8.46 2.56 -20.17
C PRO A 348 9.52 3.64 -19.92
N ALA A 349 10.55 3.37 -19.13
CA ALA A 349 11.62 4.30 -18.79
C ALA A 349 13.00 3.72 -19.18
N PRO A 350 13.93 4.57 -19.65
CA PRO A 350 15.26 4.14 -20.12
C PRO A 350 16.23 3.78 -18.99
N MET A 351 15.84 4.00 -17.73
CA MET A 351 16.64 3.77 -16.54
C MET A 351 15.76 3.38 -15.36
N LEU A 352 16.33 2.64 -14.41
CA LEU A 352 15.77 2.43 -13.09
C LEU A 352 16.37 3.45 -12.14
N LEU A 353 15.56 4.00 -11.23
CA LEU A 353 16.07 4.84 -10.15
C LEU A 353 16.05 4.06 -8.84
N GLU A 354 17.23 3.92 -8.24
CA GLU A 354 17.46 3.32 -6.93
C GLU A 354 17.89 4.40 -5.93
N LEU A 355 17.46 4.30 -4.68
CA LEU A 355 17.83 5.20 -3.61
C LEU A 355 19.21 4.80 -3.07
N LYS A 356 20.18 5.68 -3.26
CA LYS A 356 21.55 5.48 -2.76
C LYS A 356 21.74 6.04 -1.35
N ASP A 357 21.18 7.22 -1.10
CA ASP A 357 21.29 7.89 0.20
C ASP A 357 20.11 8.84 0.41
N PHE A 358 19.80 9.16 1.68
CA PHE A 358 18.78 10.14 2.03
C PHE A 358 19.03 10.79 3.39
N LYS A 359 18.59 12.05 3.50
CA LYS A 359 18.43 12.75 4.77
C LYS A 359 16.96 13.03 5.00
N GLN A 360 16.34 12.22 5.85
CA GLN A 360 14.90 12.32 6.12
C GLN A 360 14.56 13.63 6.85
N VAL A 361 13.55 14.34 6.34
CA VAL A 361 12.92 15.48 6.99
C VAL A 361 11.45 15.15 7.13
N GLN A 362 10.94 15.11 8.35
CA GLN A 362 9.55 14.75 8.64
C GLN A 362 8.72 16.00 8.87
N ALA A 363 7.49 16.02 8.36
CA ALA A 363 6.53 17.08 8.60
C ALA A 363 5.24 16.53 9.20
N SER A 364 4.66 17.32 10.12
CA SER A 364 3.35 17.07 10.70
C SER A 364 2.35 18.06 10.12
N VAL A 365 1.25 17.54 9.54
CA VAL A 365 0.15 18.36 9.06
C VAL A 365 -0.86 18.49 10.19
N PHE A 366 -1.13 19.75 10.58
CA PHE A 366 -2.06 20.08 11.64
C PHE A 366 -3.33 20.70 11.06
N GLN A 367 -4.48 20.20 11.50
CA GLN A 367 -5.77 20.83 11.26
C GLN A 367 -6.18 21.62 12.50
N VAL A 368 -6.45 22.90 12.32
CA VAL A 368 -6.80 23.81 13.41
C VAL A 368 -8.28 24.17 13.31
N ALA A 369 -9.04 23.93 14.36
CA ALA A 369 -10.46 24.27 14.43
C ALA A 369 -10.76 25.11 15.68
N ARG A 370 -11.53 26.18 15.51
CA ARG A 370 -11.99 27.00 16.64
C ARG A 370 -13.38 26.52 17.06
N ALA A 371 -13.53 26.04 18.29
CA ALA A 371 -14.77 25.47 18.80
C ALA A 371 -15.25 26.18 20.09
N PRO A 372 -15.67 27.46 20.00
CA PRO A 372 -16.03 28.24 21.19
C PRO A 372 -17.30 27.75 21.88
N GLY A 373 -18.17 27.01 21.17
CA GLY A 373 -19.44 26.49 21.70
C GLY A 373 -19.35 25.14 22.42
N LYS A 374 -18.17 24.50 22.48
CA LYS A 374 -18.00 23.15 23.05
C LYS A 374 -18.54 23.04 24.47
N ASN A 375 -18.25 24.03 25.32
CA ASN A 375 -18.73 24.05 26.72
C ASN A 375 -20.25 24.23 26.83
N ILE A 376 -20.86 25.01 25.93
CA ILE A 376 -22.31 25.23 25.89
C ILE A 376 -23.03 23.94 25.48
N VAL A 377 -22.49 23.23 24.48
CA VAL A 377 -23.04 21.94 24.04
C VAL A 377 -22.94 20.90 25.17
N TYR A 378 -21.79 20.79 25.85
CA TYR A 378 -21.67 19.89 26.99
C TYR A 378 -22.61 20.25 28.14
N LEU A 379 -22.80 21.53 28.43
CA LEU A 379 -23.78 21.98 29.41
C LEU A 379 -25.21 21.58 28.98
N GLY A 380 -25.57 21.76 27.72
CA GLY A 380 -26.85 21.32 27.17
C GLY A 380 -27.06 19.82 27.29
N CYS A 381 -26.06 19.00 26.93
CA CYS A 381 -26.09 17.55 27.10
C CYS A 381 -26.25 17.15 28.57
N ALA A 382 -25.52 17.81 29.49
CA ALA A 382 -25.64 17.56 30.92
C ALA A 382 -27.05 17.90 31.45
N LEU A 383 -27.61 19.04 31.02
CA LEU A 383 -28.98 19.44 31.36
C LEU A 383 -30.03 18.48 30.77
N LEU A 384 -29.83 17.96 29.57
CA LEU A 384 -30.70 16.94 28.97
C LEU A 384 -30.67 15.64 29.77
N ILE A 385 -29.47 15.14 30.11
CA ILE A 385 -29.31 13.96 30.97
C ILE A 385 -30.04 14.21 32.30
N LEU A 386 -29.79 15.35 32.93
CA LEU A 386 -30.40 15.71 34.20
C LEU A 386 -31.93 15.85 34.08
N GLY A 387 -32.45 16.37 32.97
CA GLY A 387 -33.88 16.45 32.67
C GLY A 387 -34.53 15.08 32.50
N VAL A 388 -33.87 14.14 31.83
CA VAL A 388 -34.34 12.76 31.72
C VAL A 388 -34.34 12.08 33.09
N PHE A 389 -33.29 12.26 33.89
CA PHE A 389 -33.27 11.79 35.28
C PHE A 389 -34.38 12.42 36.11
N ALA A 390 -34.58 13.74 36.01
CA ALA A 390 -35.67 14.44 36.68
C ALA A 390 -37.03 13.88 36.27
N MET A 391 -37.27 13.63 34.99
CA MET A 391 -38.52 13.01 34.52
C MET A 391 -38.72 11.58 35.06
N LEU A 392 -37.65 10.81 35.26
CA LEU A 392 -37.74 9.46 35.81
C LEU A 392 -37.99 9.44 37.33
N TYR A 393 -37.45 10.42 38.07
CA TYR A 393 -37.46 10.43 39.54
C TYR A 393 -38.47 11.41 40.15
N ILE A 394 -38.82 12.51 39.48
CA ILE A 394 -39.83 13.46 39.94
C ILE A 394 -41.21 12.90 39.62
N ARG A 395 -41.94 12.57 40.67
CA ARG A 395 -43.30 12.04 40.58
C ARG A 395 -44.30 13.18 40.74
N GLU A 396 -45.08 13.48 39.71
CA GLU A 396 -46.25 14.34 39.87
C GLU A 396 -47.35 13.56 40.60
N ARG A 397 -47.80 14.11 41.74
CA ARG A 397 -48.86 13.54 42.57
C ARG A 397 -49.95 14.60 42.74
N ARG A 398 -51.20 14.26 42.47
CA ARG A 398 -52.34 15.14 42.71
C ARG A 398 -53.28 14.49 43.71
N VAL A 399 -53.49 15.17 44.84
CA VAL A 399 -54.42 14.74 45.89
C VAL A 399 -55.60 15.70 45.90
N TRP A 400 -56.82 15.15 45.86
CA TRP A 400 -58.05 15.90 46.06
C TRP A 400 -58.72 15.44 47.34
N VAL A 401 -59.15 16.38 48.16
CA VAL A 401 -59.96 16.14 49.37
C VAL A 401 -61.27 16.88 49.20
N TRP A 402 -62.37 16.13 49.23
CA TRP A 402 -63.72 16.65 49.13
C TRP A 402 -64.45 16.49 50.47
N LEU A 403 -65.02 17.57 50.98
CA LEU A 403 -65.74 17.59 52.26
C LEU A 403 -67.22 17.92 51.99
N ALA A 404 -68.13 17.06 52.42
CA ALA A 404 -69.57 17.26 52.26
C ALA A 404 -70.35 16.89 53.52
N PRO A 405 -71.38 17.65 53.90
CA PRO A 405 -72.22 17.30 55.05
C PRO A 405 -73.10 16.08 54.76
N ARG A 406 -73.21 15.14 55.70
CA ARG A 406 -74.09 13.97 55.63
C ARG A 406 -74.57 13.59 57.03
N ASP A 407 -75.88 13.45 57.21
CA ASP A 407 -76.52 12.97 58.45
C ASP A 407 -76.02 13.68 59.73
N GLY A 408 -75.84 15.01 59.68
CA GLY A 408 -75.37 15.80 60.82
C GLY A 408 -73.86 15.77 61.08
N HIS A 409 -73.08 15.05 60.27
CA HIS A 409 -71.63 14.96 60.33
C HIS A 409 -70.96 15.46 59.03
N THR A 410 -69.66 15.78 59.08
CA THR A 410 -68.88 16.11 57.86
C THR A 410 -68.25 14.84 57.31
N HIS A 411 -68.61 14.47 56.07
CA HIS A 411 -68.02 13.35 55.37
C HIS A 411 -66.87 13.83 54.48
N ALA A 412 -65.70 13.22 54.65
CA ALA A 412 -64.51 13.53 53.88
C ALA A 412 -64.17 12.39 52.92
N THR A 413 -63.93 12.72 51.65
CA THR A 413 -63.53 11.77 50.61
C THR A 413 -62.22 12.22 49.99
N MET A 414 -61.26 11.30 49.84
CA MET A 414 -59.96 11.57 49.24
C MET A 414 -59.76 10.78 47.96
N ALA A 415 -59.18 11.41 46.95
CA ALA A 415 -58.73 10.77 45.72
C ALA A 415 -57.28 11.16 45.42
N LEU A 416 -56.49 10.21 44.93
CA LEU A 416 -55.11 10.42 44.50
C LEU A 416 -54.97 10.01 43.03
N SER A 417 -54.36 10.88 42.22
CA SER A 417 -53.90 10.52 40.88
C SER A 417 -52.38 10.60 40.83
N THR A 418 -51.76 9.58 40.24
CA THR A 418 -50.33 9.51 39.96
C THR A 418 -50.14 9.05 38.53
N ASN A 419 -49.15 9.61 37.84
CA ASN A 419 -48.89 9.30 36.43
C ASN A 419 -48.34 7.87 36.21
N ARG A 420 -47.84 7.20 37.28
CA ARG A 420 -47.36 5.81 37.23
C ARG A 420 -47.86 5.03 38.46
N LYS A 421 -48.57 3.93 38.22
CA LYS A 421 -49.10 3.05 39.26
C LYS A 421 -47.97 2.17 39.83
N THR A 422 -47.53 2.44 41.05
CA THR A 422 -46.48 1.67 41.75
C THR A 422 -47.00 1.18 43.10
N MET A 423 -46.56 0.01 43.56
CA MET A 423 -47.01 -0.59 44.84
C MET A 423 -46.83 0.32 46.06
N ASP A 424 -45.85 1.23 46.05
CA ASP A 424 -45.65 2.20 47.15
C ASP A 424 -46.71 3.31 47.17
N GLY A 425 -47.40 3.57 46.04
CA GLY A 425 -48.42 4.61 45.95
C GLY A 425 -49.64 4.32 46.81
N ASP A 426 -50.04 3.05 46.91
CA ASP A 426 -51.16 2.63 47.74
C ASP A 426 -50.83 2.73 49.24
N ARG A 427 -49.58 2.43 49.62
CA ARG A 427 -49.09 2.61 51.00
C ARG A 427 -49.00 4.09 51.39
N GLU A 428 -48.48 4.93 50.51
CA GLU A 428 -48.44 6.38 50.72
C GLU A 428 -49.85 6.98 50.79
N PHE A 429 -50.79 6.52 49.94
CA PHE A 429 -52.19 6.95 49.99
C PHE A 429 -52.84 6.57 51.32
N ALA A 430 -52.58 5.36 51.82
CA ALA A 430 -53.03 4.93 53.14
C ALA A 430 -52.52 5.85 54.26
N GLN A 431 -51.22 6.12 54.27
CA GLN A 431 -50.60 7.03 55.24
C GLN A 431 -51.15 8.45 55.15
N LEU A 432 -51.38 8.96 53.94
CA LEU A 432 -51.97 10.29 53.73
C LEU A 432 -53.44 10.33 54.17
N THR A 433 -54.21 9.26 53.95
CA THR A 433 -55.62 9.19 54.36
C THR A 433 -55.74 9.19 55.88
N GLU A 434 -54.88 8.42 56.54
CA GLU A 434 -54.82 8.36 58.00
C GLU A 434 -54.39 9.71 58.58
N LYS A 435 -53.34 10.34 58.06
CA LYS A 435 -52.84 11.62 58.58
C LYS A 435 -53.78 12.80 58.32
N LEU A 436 -54.44 12.84 57.15
CA LEU A 436 -55.23 14.01 56.75
C LEU A 436 -56.71 13.92 57.15
N ILE A 437 -57.27 12.71 57.16
CA ILE A 437 -58.71 12.50 57.38
C ILE A 437 -58.97 11.57 58.59
N GLY A 438 -57.93 10.95 59.16
CA GLY A 438 -58.08 10.09 60.35
C GLY A 438 -58.80 8.77 60.05
N ALA A 439 -58.89 8.37 58.79
CA ALA A 439 -59.63 7.18 58.35
C ALA A 439 -58.68 6.12 57.75
N ALA A 440 -58.94 4.85 58.05
CA ALA A 440 -58.26 3.74 57.38
C ALA A 440 -58.81 3.61 55.93
N PRO A 441 -57.95 3.51 54.90
CA PRO A 441 -58.41 3.43 53.52
C PRO A 441 -59.19 2.14 53.26
N SER A 442 -60.33 2.23 52.57
CA SER A 442 -61.03 1.06 52.05
C SER A 442 -60.39 0.64 50.72
N ILE A 443 -59.67 -0.48 50.71
CA ILE A 443 -59.05 -1.01 49.50
C ILE A 443 -60.17 -1.58 48.60
N ARG A 444 -60.66 -0.78 47.64
CA ARG A 444 -61.41 -1.34 46.51
C ARG A 444 -60.41 -1.93 45.52
N GLN A 445 -60.34 -3.25 45.43
CA GLN A 445 -59.69 -3.95 44.31
C GLN A 445 -60.32 -3.46 43.00
N GLY A 446 -59.52 -2.78 42.19
CA GLY A 446 -59.96 -2.27 40.88
C GLY A 446 -60.30 -3.41 39.94
N GLY A 447 -61.50 -3.36 39.37
CA GLY A 447 -61.88 -4.17 38.22
C GLY A 447 -61.03 -3.83 37.01
N SER A 448 -60.77 -4.85 36.20
CA SER A 448 -60.09 -4.75 34.91
C SER A 448 -60.92 -3.92 33.93
N THR A 449 -60.35 -2.81 33.47
CA THR A 449 -60.54 -2.27 32.11
C THR A 449 -59.28 -1.52 31.73
#